data_AF-A0A2M6YPZ3-F1
#
_entry.id   AF-A0A2M6YPZ3-F1
#
_cell.length_a   1.000
_cell.length_b   1.000
_cell.length_c   1.000
_cell.angle_alpha   90.00
_cell.angle_beta   90.00
_cell.angle_gamma   90.00
#
_symmetry.space_group_name_H-M   'P 1'
#
loop_
_entity.id
_entity.type
_entity.pdbx_description
1 polymer ?
#
loop_
_entity_poly.entity_id
_entity_poly.type
_entity_poly.pdbx_seq_one_letter_code
_entity_poly.pdbx_strand_id
1 'polypeptide(L)'
;MENNPEFDNPKVLENDTENLAEKFSKSIIRKNIYAKLPRGTKISGVEIDPWDAGRYEDHGPDKLESLDGDLNQFNCLIENYKENFPELVNSHILCVNRSINNEENKILTIRFFQDKKIDSRGYSTGEVQFEFSNTEANKFLEGITKNPDLLEALYQKAYHGLDSTNEHLGLRRVKADGFYLITESDIKEIQKINKNYIGQKKKIKDFFEKKEKYHYKNGPYGSGIPYNPAMN
;
A
#
# COMPACT_ATOMS: atom_id res chain seq x y z
N MET A 1 -35.25 0.29 22.74
CA MET A 1 -33.97 0.25 22.01
C MET A 1 -34.30 0.58 20.58
N GLU A 2 -34.08 1.83 20.19
CA GLU A 2 -34.34 2.28 18.82
C GLU A 2 -33.17 1.85 17.94
N ASN A 3 -33.44 0.98 16.98
CA ASN A 3 -32.52 0.66 15.89
C ASN A 3 -32.40 1.90 15.03
N ASN A 4 -31.24 2.57 15.05
CA ASN A 4 -30.99 3.75 14.24
C ASN A 4 -30.53 3.28 12.83
N PRO A 5 -31.37 3.36 11.78
CA PRO A 5 -31.11 2.70 10.50
C PRO A 5 -30.19 3.51 9.57
N GLU A 6 -29.63 4.64 10.04
CA GLU A 6 -28.83 5.54 9.21
C GLU A 6 -27.38 5.06 8.97
N PHE A 7 -26.89 4.08 9.73
CA PHE A 7 -25.52 3.56 9.58
C PHE A 7 -25.35 2.52 8.47
N ASP A 8 -26.44 2.02 7.89
CA ASP A 8 -26.41 0.99 6.82
C ASP A 8 -26.69 1.56 5.41
N ASN A 9 -26.70 2.90 5.24
CA ASN A 9 -26.94 3.51 3.94
C ASN A 9 -25.61 3.71 3.17
N PRO A 10 -25.33 2.96 2.08
CA PRO A 10 -24.04 2.96 1.40
C PRO A 10 -23.62 4.34 0.89
N LYS A 11 -24.58 5.17 0.47
CA LYS A 11 -24.32 6.53 -0.03
C LYS A 11 -23.83 7.50 1.05
N VAL A 12 -24.25 7.31 2.30
CA VAL A 12 -23.79 8.13 3.43
C VAL A 12 -22.35 7.74 3.78
N LEU A 13 -22.07 6.43 3.81
CA LEU A 13 -20.73 5.89 4.06
C LEU A 13 -19.71 6.29 2.98
N GLU A 14 -20.10 6.29 1.70
CA GLU A 14 -19.26 6.75 0.59
C GLU A 14 -18.89 8.23 0.71
N ASN A 15 -19.88 9.10 0.98
CA ASN A 15 -19.66 10.54 1.15
C ASN A 15 -18.76 10.83 2.36
N ASP A 16 -18.93 10.10 3.47
CA ASP A 16 -18.05 10.21 4.64
C ASP A 16 -16.62 9.73 4.33
N THR A 17 -16.47 8.68 3.53
CA THR A 17 -15.15 8.16 3.10
C THR A 17 -14.40 9.19 2.27
N GLU A 18 -15.05 9.80 1.29
CA GLU A 18 -14.44 10.82 0.44
C GLU A 18 -14.06 12.08 1.22
N ASN A 19 -14.92 12.54 2.13
CA ASN A 19 -14.65 13.70 2.99
C ASN A 19 -13.48 13.45 3.93
N LEU A 20 -13.40 12.26 4.53
CA LEU A 20 -12.26 11.86 5.36
C LEU A 20 -10.98 11.75 4.52
N ALA A 21 -11.03 11.13 3.35
CA ALA A 21 -9.88 11.02 2.46
C ALA A 21 -9.35 12.40 2.04
N GLU A 22 -10.24 13.34 1.74
CA GLU A 22 -9.89 14.73 1.42
C GLU A 22 -9.26 15.46 2.62
N LYS A 23 -9.77 15.23 3.83
CA LYS A 23 -9.19 15.79 5.05
C LYS A 23 -7.77 15.25 5.28
N PHE A 24 -7.59 13.94 5.15
CA PHE A 24 -6.28 13.31 5.34
C PHE A 24 -5.31 13.65 4.21
N SER A 25 -5.76 13.74 2.96
CA SER A 25 -4.89 14.13 1.85
C SER A 25 -4.27 15.52 2.05
N LYS A 26 -5.02 16.44 2.66
CA LYS A 26 -4.56 17.79 3.05
C LYS A 26 -3.62 17.80 4.26
N SER A 27 -3.61 16.75 5.09
CA SER A 27 -2.72 16.66 6.26
C SER A 27 -1.41 15.93 5.99
N ILE A 28 -1.22 15.42 4.77
CA ILE A 28 0.06 14.86 4.31
C ILE A 28 1.12 15.96 4.33
N ILE A 29 2.21 15.73 5.06
CA ILE A 29 3.36 16.63 5.17
C ILE A 29 4.27 16.48 3.96
N ARG A 30 4.59 15.23 3.60
CA ARG A 30 5.42 14.84 2.46
C ARG A 30 4.91 13.53 1.87
N LYS A 31 5.20 13.29 0.60
CA LYS A 31 4.75 12.06 -0.07
C LYS A 31 5.70 11.61 -1.17
N ASN A 32 5.82 10.30 -1.35
CA ASN A 32 6.67 9.71 -2.37
C ASN A 32 6.04 8.50 -3.05
N ILE A 33 6.47 8.20 -4.28
CA ILE A 33 6.13 6.98 -4.99
C ILE A 33 7.44 6.34 -5.40
N TYR A 34 7.66 5.08 -5.02
CA TYR A 34 8.76 4.28 -5.53
C TYR A 34 8.19 3.11 -6.34
N ALA A 35 8.29 3.19 -7.66
CA ALA A 35 7.71 2.18 -8.54
C ALA A 35 8.34 2.22 -9.92
N LYS A 36 8.19 1.13 -10.67
CA LYS A 36 8.40 1.14 -12.12
C LYS A 36 7.17 1.68 -12.82
N LEU A 37 7.26 2.87 -13.39
CA LEU A 37 6.17 3.54 -14.09
C LEU A 37 6.44 3.64 -15.60
N PRO A 38 5.44 3.42 -16.47
CA PRO A 38 5.61 3.58 -17.90
C PRO A 38 5.81 5.06 -18.28
N ARG A 39 6.51 5.30 -19.38
CA ARG A 39 6.65 6.65 -19.95
C ARG A 39 5.28 7.24 -20.28
N GLY A 40 5.10 8.53 -20.03
CA GLY A 40 3.81 9.22 -20.22
C GLY A 40 2.87 9.13 -19.01
N THR A 41 3.27 8.47 -17.92
CA THR A 41 2.51 8.49 -16.67
C THR A 41 2.44 9.91 -16.12
N LYS A 42 1.25 10.34 -15.72
CA LYS A 42 1.01 11.67 -15.13
C LYS A 42 0.45 11.55 -13.72
N ILE A 43 1.17 12.06 -12.74
CA ILE A 43 0.72 12.09 -11.35
C ILE A 43 0.30 13.53 -11.04
N SER A 44 -0.96 13.69 -10.63
CA SER A 44 -1.56 15.02 -10.40
C SER A 44 -1.43 15.96 -11.61
N GLY A 45 -1.50 15.40 -12.82
CA GLY A 45 -1.39 16.14 -14.09
C GLY A 45 0.05 16.44 -14.54
N VAL A 46 1.06 16.16 -13.72
CA VAL A 46 2.47 16.34 -14.06
C VAL A 46 3.04 15.03 -14.57
N GLU A 47 3.63 15.05 -15.77
CA GLU A 47 4.31 13.87 -16.32
C GLU A 47 5.59 13.59 -15.52
N ILE A 48 5.84 12.31 -15.23
CA ILE A 48 7.09 11.88 -14.60
C ILE A 48 8.30 12.18 -15.50
N ASP A 49 9.50 12.23 -14.92
CA ASP A 49 10.71 12.44 -15.68
C ASP A 49 10.89 11.32 -16.74
N PRO A 50 11.05 11.65 -18.04
CA PRO A 50 11.31 10.68 -19.08
C PRO A 50 12.56 9.81 -18.86
N TRP A 51 13.54 10.28 -18.09
CA TRP A 51 14.76 9.53 -17.74
C TRP A 51 14.51 8.44 -16.70
N ASP A 52 13.51 8.65 -15.84
CA ASP A 52 13.10 7.71 -14.77
C ASP A 52 12.05 6.72 -15.27
N ALA A 53 11.40 7.02 -16.39
CA ALA A 53 10.41 6.16 -17.02
C ALA A 53 10.95 4.76 -17.33
N GLY A 54 10.20 3.74 -16.92
CA GLY A 54 10.55 2.33 -17.12
C GLY A 54 11.57 1.77 -16.13
N ARG A 55 11.97 2.54 -15.11
CA ARG A 55 12.90 2.11 -14.04
C ARG A 55 12.23 2.20 -12.67
N TYR A 56 12.75 1.45 -11.70
CA TYR A 56 12.35 1.59 -10.30
C TYR A 56 13.08 2.77 -9.69
N GLU A 57 12.39 3.90 -9.62
CA GLU A 57 12.90 5.18 -9.15
C GLU A 57 11.85 5.86 -8.27
N ASP A 58 12.27 6.92 -7.60
CA ASP A 58 11.37 7.85 -6.89
C ASP A 58 10.68 8.77 -7.91
N HIS A 59 9.35 8.84 -7.88
CA HIS A 59 8.53 9.69 -8.75
C HIS A 59 7.76 10.78 -7.99
N GLY A 60 7.91 10.83 -6.66
CA GLY A 60 7.27 11.82 -5.83
C GLY A 60 8.08 13.12 -5.71
N PRO A 61 7.45 14.20 -5.23
CA PRO A 61 8.13 15.47 -4.97
C PRO A 61 9.14 15.38 -3.80
N ASP A 62 8.97 14.41 -2.92
CA ASP A 62 9.79 14.20 -1.74
C ASP A 62 10.50 12.84 -1.80
N LYS A 63 11.71 12.76 -1.26
CA LYS A 63 12.32 11.47 -0.89
C LYS A 63 12.06 11.21 0.57
N LEU A 64 11.31 10.15 0.86
CA LEU A 64 10.95 9.75 2.21
C LEU A 64 11.84 8.60 2.67
N GLU A 65 12.66 8.89 3.68
CA GLU A 65 13.51 7.90 4.33
C GLU A 65 12.92 7.54 5.70
N SER A 66 12.73 6.23 5.93
CA SER A 66 12.25 5.68 7.19
C SER A 66 13.40 5.28 8.10
N LEU A 67 13.27 5.50 9.42
CA LEU A 67 14.29 5.15 10.42
C LEU A 67 14.66 3.67 10.40
N ASP A 68 13.77 2.85 9.87
CA ASP A 68 13.89 1.42 9.95
C ASP A 68 14.56 0.81 8.72
N GLY A 69 15.88 0.60 8.82
CA GLY A 69 16.61 -0.26 7.87
C GLY A 69 16.04 -1.68 7.80
N ASP A 70 15.25 -2.09 8.80
CA ASP A 70 14.57 -3.38 8.84
C ASP A 70 13.42 -3.48 7.83
N LEU A 71 12.83 -2.34 7.42
CA LEU A 71 11.81 -2.30 6.37
C LEU A 71 12.39 -2.84 5.05
N ASN A 72 13.61 -2.44 4.66
CA ASN A 72 14.25 -2.94 3.45
C ASN A 72 14.45 -4.46 3.47
N GLN A 73 14.80 -5.03 4.63
CA GLN A 73 14.91 -6.49 4.76
C GLN A 73 13.54 -7.16 4.69
N PHE A 74 12.52 -6.60 5.36
CA PHE A 74 11.15 -7.06 5.26
C PHE A 74 10.68 -7.06 3.79
N ASN A 75 10.99 -6.02 3.04
CA ASN A 75 10.63 -5.87 1.63
C ASN A 75 11.23 -6.99 0.77
N CYS A 76 12.53 -7.27 0.96
CA CYS A 76 13.18 -8.41 0.30
C CYS A 76 12.52 -9.74 0.64
N LEU A 77 12.03 -9.93 1.88
CA LEU A 77 11.36 -11.16 2.29
C LEU A 77 10.01 -11.33 1.60
N ILE A 78 9.21 -10.27 1.55
CA ILE A 78 7.94 -10.29 0.83
C ILE A 78 8.16 -10.66 -0.64
N GLU A 79 9.14 -10.03 -1.29
CA GLU A 79 9.49 -10.33 -2.68
C GLU A 79 9.94 -11.78 -2.91
N ASN A 80 10.71 -12.36 -1.98
CA ASN A 80 11.23 -13.72 -2.10
C ASN A 80 10.17 -14.80 -1.84
N TYR A 81 9.11 -14.49 -1.09
CA TYR A 81 8.14 -15.48 -0.64
C TYR A 81 6.72 -15.27 -1.13
N LYS A 82 6.45 -14.18 -1.88
CA LYS A 82 5.13 -13.87 -2.45
C LYS A 82 4.46 -15.03 -3.20
N GLU A 83 5.22 -15.84 -3.94
CA GLU A 83 4.68 -16.97 -4.71
C GLU A 83 4.23 -18.14 -3.83
N ASN A 84 4.71 -18.21 -2.58
CA ASN A 84 4.28 -19.21 -1.61
C ASN A 84 2.98 -18.80 -0.89
N PHE A 85 2.59 -17.52 -0.99
CA PHE A 85 1.41 -16.94 -0.33
C PHE A 85 0.57 -16.16 -1.34
N PRO A 86 -0.19 -16.85 -2.22
CA PRO A 86 -1.00 -16.20 -3.26
C PRO A 86 -1.91 -15.07 -2.75
N GLU A 87 -2.47 -15.23 -1.55
CA GLU A 87 -3.32 -14.22 -0.91
C GLU A 87 -2.57 -12.93 -0.57
N LEU A 88 -1.25 -13.01 -0.30
CA LEU A 88 -0.40 -11.86 -0.09
C LEU A 88 -0.26 -11.03 -1.36
N VAL A 89 -0.17 -11.68 -2.53
CA VAL A 89 -0.06 -10.99 -3.84
C VAL A 89 -1.31 -10.18 -4.14
N ASN A 90 -2.47 -10.69 -3.73
CA ASN A 90 -3.78 -10.03 -3.82
C ASN A 90 -4.08 -9.15 -2.59
N SER A 91 -3.07 -8.67 -1.86
CA SER A 91 -3.25 -7.79 -0.71
C SER A 91 -2.32 -6.59 -0.79
N HIS A 92 -2.76 -5.45 -0.28
CA HIS A 92 -1.83 -4.37 0.06
C HIS A 92 -1.14 -4.68 1.40
N ILE A 93 0.04 -4.12 1.61
CA ILE A 93 0.76 -4.18 2.88
C ILE A 93 1.01 -2.75 3.34
N LEU A 94 0.32 -2.32 4.38
CA LEU A 94 0.49 -1.00 4.98
C LEU A 94 1.50 -1.10 6.13
N CYS A 95 2.69 -0.58 5.93
CA CYS A 95 3.70 -0.47 6.97
C CYS A 95 3.65 0.90 7.64
N VAL A 96 3.82 0.95 8.97
CA VAL A 96 3.90 2.19 9.75
C VAL A 96 5.25 2.31 10.41
N ASN A 97 6.00 3.36 10.07
CA ASN A 97 7.36 3.59 10.56
C ASN A 97 7.53 5.04 11.06
N ARG A 98 8.55 5.29 11.87
CA ARG A 98 8.98 6.66 12.22
C ARG A 98 9.78 7.29 11.08
N SER A 99 9.64 8.60 10.91
CA SER A 99 10.42 9.40 9.95
C SER A 99 11.82 9.68 10.49
N ILE A 100 12.88 9.47 9.68
CA ILE A 100 14.25 9.88 10.04
C ILE A 100 14.35 11.38 10.27
N ASN A 101 13.61 12.14 9.47
CA ASN A 101 13.73 13.58 9.45
C ASN A 101 13.00 14.24 10.63
N ASN A 102 12.04 13.53 11.25
CA ASN A 102 11.30 14.00 12.43
C ASN A 102 10.63 12.83 13.16
N GLU A 103 11.11 12.48 14.36
CA GLU A 103 10.57 11.34 15.13
C GLU A 103 9.12 11.53 15.61
N GLU A 104 8.60 12.77 15.63
CA GLU A 104 7.20 13.08 15.92
C GLU A 104 6.27 12.83 14.72
N ASN A 105 6.83 12.44 13.57
CA ASN A 105 6.11 12.08 12.38
C ASN A 105 6.15 10.56 12.12
N LYS A 106 5.12 10.07 11.44
CA LYS A 106 5.02 8.71 10.95
C LYS A 106 5.01 8.69 9.43
N ILE A 107 5.72 7.74 8.85
CA ILE A 107 5.66 7.37 7.44
C ILE A 107 4.79 6.13 7.32
N LEU A 108 3.70 6.26 6.56
CA LEU A 108 2.82 5.18 6.16
C LEU A 108 3.19 4.77 4.74
N THR A 109 3.66 3.53 4.58
CA THR A 109 4.05 2.97 3.29
C THR A 109 3.04 1.91 2.87
N ILE A 110 2.29 2.17 1.80
CA ILE A 110 1.48 1.12 1.16
C ILE A 110 2.36 0.43 0.12
N ARG A 111 2.64 -0.85 0.33
CA ARG A 111 3.18 -1.73 -0.69
C ARG A 111 2.06 -2.45 -1.41
N PHE A 112 2.26 -2.67 -2.69
CA PHE A 112 1.38 -3.47 -3.55
C PHE A 112 2.21 -4.18 -4.60
N PHE A 113 1.68 -5.25 -5.16
CA PHE A 113 2.30 -5.94 -6.30
C PHE A 113 1.84 -5.29 -7.62
N GLN A 114 2.76 -5.19 -8.57
CA GLN A 114 2.51 -4.74 -9.94
C GLN A 114 2.18 -5.94 -10.84
N ASP A 115 1.25 -5.76 -11.78
CA ASP A 115 0.92 -6.74 -12.81
C ASP A 115 2.18 -7.14 -13.61
N LYS A 116 2.35 -8.45 -13.86
CA LYS A 116 3.45 -9.03 -14.66
C LYS A 116 3.63 -8.38 -16.03
N LYS A 117 2.63 -7.70 -16.57
CA LYS A 117 2.76 -6.93 -17.81
C LYS A 117 3.69 -5.71 -17.69
N ILE A 118 3.99 -5.24 -16.47
CA ILE A 118 4.96 -4.16 -16.20
C ILE A 118 6.39 -4.70 -16.08
N ASP A 119 6.57 -5.91 -15.55
CA ASP A 119 7.86 -6.55 -15.37
C ASP A 119 7.80 -8.03 -15.80
N SER A 120 8.50 -8.36 -16.88
CA SER A 120 8.53 -9.71 -17.44
C SER A 120 9.19 -10.74 -16.52
N ARG A 121 9.87 -10.30 -15.45
CA ARG A 121 10.50 -11.19 -14.45
C ARG A 121 9.51 -11.70 -13.40
N GLY A 122 8.30 -11.14 -13.31
CA GLY A 122 7.27 -11.58 -12.36
C GLY A 122 6.46 -10.45 -11.75
N TYR A 123 5.73 -10.75 -10.68
CA TYR A 123 5.10 -9.73 -9.85
C TYR A 123 6.19 -9.01 -9.06
N SER A 124 6.22 -7.69 -9.11
CA SER A 124 7.18 -6.85 -8.42
C SER A 124 6.46 -5.85 -7.52
N THR A 125 7.04 -5.46 -6.39
CA THR A 125 6.42 -4.42 -5.56
C THR A 125 6.64 -3.02 -6.10
N GLY A 126 5.59 -2.21 -6.03
CA GLY A 126 5.71 -0.77 -5.95
C GLY A 126 5.24 -0.28 -4.58
N GLU A 127 5.58 0.97 -4.28
CA GLU A 127 5.34 1.59 -2.98
C GLU A 127 4.83 3.00 -3.16
N VAL A 128 3.92 3.39 -2.28
CA VAL A 128 3.57 4.79 -2.05
C VAL A 128 3.68 5.12 -0.58
N GLN A 129 4.12 6.33 -0.28
CA GLN A 129 4.53 6.73 1.05
C GLN A 129 3.91 8.07 1.41
N PHE A 130 3.33 8.14 2.61
CA PHE A 130 2.76 9.35 3.17
C PHE A 130 3.43 9.65 4.49
N GLU A 131 3.91 10.87 4.69
CA GLU A 131 4.31 11.34 6.01
C GLU A 131 3.20 12.17 6.63
N PHE A 132 2.86 11.83 7.87
CA PHE A 132 1.89 12.54 8.70
C PHE A 132 2.52 12.89 10.05
N SER A 133 1.97 13.89 10.73
CA SER A 133 2.20 14.02 12.17
C SER A 133 1.68 12.77 12.90
N ASN A 134 2.27 12.41 14.04
CA ASN A 134 1.83 11.25 14.81
C ASN A 134 0.32 11.29 15.12
N THR A 135 -0.21 12.48 15.46
CA THR A 135 -1.65 12.67 15.72
C THR A 135 -2.52 12.33 14.52
N GLU A 136 -2.20 12.84 13.33
CA GLU A 136 -3.02 12.60 12.13
C GLU A 136 -2.84 11.17 11.61
N ALA A 137 -1.62 10.61 11.72
CA ALA A 137 -1.38 9.20 11.42
C ALA A 137 -2.25 8.28 12.28
N ASN A 138 -2.32 8.50 13.59
CA ASN A 138 -3.13 7.67 14.49
C ASN A 138 -4.63 7.76 14.16
N LYS A 139 -5.14 8.97 13.90
CA LYS A 139 -6.54 9.15 13.46
C LYS A 139 -6.83 8.43 12.15
N PHE A 140 -5.91 8.48 11.19
CA PHE A 140 -6.05 7.77 9.92
C PHE A 140 -6.05 6.27 10.13
N LEU A 141 -5.12 5.73 10.93
CA LEU A 141 -5.04 4.31 11.27
C LEU A 141 -6.32 3.81 11.97
N GLU A 142 -6.89 4.59 12.89
CA GLU A 142 -8.20 4.29 13.48
C GLU A 142 -9.35 4.35 12.46
N GLY A 143 -9.26 5.24 11.49
CA GLY A 143 -10.23 5.38 10.41
C GLY A 143 -10.25 4.16 9.50
N ILE A 144 -9.08 3.71 9.04
CA ILE A 144 -8.99 2.57 8.10
C ILE A 144 -9.33 1.22 8.75
N THR A 145 -9.19 1.06 10.07
CA THR A 145 -9.63 -0.18 10.75
C THR A 145 -11.15 -0.27 10.86
N LYS A 146 -11.85 0.87 10.93
CA LYS A 146 -13.32 0.96 10.92
C LYS A 146 -13.90 0.94 9.50
N ASN A 147 -13.19 1.56 8.57
CA ASN A 147 -13.57 1.65 7.16
C ASN A 147 -12.36 1.46 6.24
N PRO A 148 -12.03 0.20 5.89
CA PRO A 148 -10.85 -0.13 5.09
C PRO A 148 -10.74 0.61 3.76
N ASP A 149 -11.86 0.91 3.10
CA ASP A 149 -11.89 1.63 1.80
C ASP A 149 -11.27 3.03 1.88
N LEU A 150 -11.19 3.62 3.08
CA LEU A 150 -10.52 4.90 3.31
C LEU A 150 -9.03 4.88 2.89
N LEU A 151 -8.37 3.71 2.96
CA LEU A 151 -6.98 3.59 2.52
C LEU A 151 -6.84 3.82 1.01
N GLU A 152 -7.72 3.21 0.21
CA GLU A 152 -7.73 3.41 -1.24
C GLU A 152 -8.21 4.83 -1.59
N ALA A 153 -9.21 5.35 -0.89
CA ALA A 153 -9.68 6.71 -1.11
C ALA A 153 -8.57 7.76 -0.87
N LEU A 154 -7.78 7.61 0.21
CA LEU A 154 -6.60 8.45 0.44
C LEU A 154 -5.59 8.31 -0.70
N TYR A 155 -5.28 7.08 -1.11
CA TYR A 155 -4.35 6.81 -2.20
C TYR A 155 -4.74 7.54 -3.49
N GLN A 156 -5.98 7.38 -3.94
CA GLN A 156 -6.48 8.01 -5.17
C GLN A 156 -6.52 9.54 -5.06
N LYS A 157 -6.85 10.07 -3.88
CA LYS A 157 -6.84 11.52 -3.64
C LYS A 157 -5.43 12.11 -3.65
N ALA A 158 -4.47 11.42 -3.03
CA ALA A 158 -3.10 11.91 -2.91
C ALA A 158 -2.29 11.74 -4.20
N TYR A 159 -2.60 10.72 -5.01
CA TYR A 159 -1.88 10.38 -6.25
C TYR A 159 -2.83 10.21 -7.43
N HIS A 160 -3.67 11.22 -7.66
CA HIS A 160 -4.60 11.23 -8.78
C HIS A 160 -3.87 10.99 -10.12
N GLY A 161 -4.33 10.00 -10.89
CA GLY A 161 -3.74 9.61 -12.19
C GLY A 161 -2.54 8.65 -12.11
N LEU A 162 -2.19 8.16 -10.91
CA LEU A 162 -1.10 7.19 -10.76
C LEU A 162 -1.44 5.83 -11.38
N ASP A 163 -2.65 5.32 -11.16
CA ASP A 163 -3.08 4.05 -11.74
C ASP A 163 -3.36 4.16 -13.24
N SER A 164 -2.98 3.14 -14.00
CA SER A 164 -3.34 3.03 -15.41
C SER A 164 -4.85 2.90 -15.58
N THR A 165 -5.37 3.57 -16.60
CA THR A 165 -6.76 3.42 -17.07
C THR A 165 -6.77 3.16 -18.58
N ASN A 166 -7.95 3.11 -19.19
CA ASN A 166 -8.07 3.08 -20.65
C ASN A 166 -7.62 4.39 -21.31
N GLU A 167 -7.62 5.50 -20.56
CA GLU A 167 -7.38 6.85 -21.09
C GLU A 167 -5.95 7.36 -20.84
N HIS A 168 -5.24 6.77 -19.88
CA HIS A 168 -3.84 7.11 -19.60
C HIS A 168 -3.01 5.92 -19.13
N LEU A 169 -1.74 5.95 -19.48
CA LEU A 169 -0.74 5.02 -18.99
C LEU A 169 -0.41 5.36 -17.53
N GLY A 170 -0.24 4.33 -16.72
CA GLY A 170 0.13 4.48 -15.34
C GLY A 170 0.53 3.14 -14.73
N LEU A 171 0.53 3.11 -13.41
CA LEU A 171 0.79 1.95 -12.61
C LEU A 171 -0.33 0.92 -12.76
N ARG A 172 0.03 -0.35 -12.95
CA ARG A 172 -0.92 -1.47 -12.94
C ARG A 172 -0.72 -2.30 -11.70
N ARG A 173 -1.45 -1.97 -10.64
CA ARG A 173 -1.44 -2.73 -9.38
C ARG A 173 -2.28 -3.99 -9.53
N VAL A 174 -1.77 -5.13 -9.04
CA VAL A 174 -2.57 -6.32 -8.83
C VAL A 174 -3.79 -5.96 -7.99
N LYS A 175 -4.96 -6.48 -8.36
CA LYS A 175 -6.18 -6.21 -7.61
C LYS A 175 -6.10 -6.79 -6.21
N ALA A 176 -6.26 -5.93 -5.20
CA ALA A 176 -6.23 -6.29 -3.79
C ALA A 176 -7.62 -6.16 -3.15
N ASP A 177 -8.07 -7.19 -2.44
CA ASP A 177 -9.34 -7.23 -1.71
C ASP A 177 -9.22 -6.72 -0.26
N GLY A 178 -8.03 -6.32 0.16
CA GLY A 178 -7.80 -5.76 1.48
C GLY A 178 -6.33 -5.41 1.72
N PHE A 179 -6.00 -5.15 2.98
CA PHE A 179 -4.63 -4.88 3.39
C PHE A 179 -4.26 -5.53 4.73
N TYR A 180 -2.98 -5.83 4.89
CA TYR A 180 -2.37 -6.13 6.19
C TYR A 180 -1.75 -4.87 6.77
N LEU A 181 -2.04 -4.57 8.04
CA LEU A 181 -1.36 -3.51 8.79
C LEU A 181 -0.14 -4.08 9.51
N ILE A 182 1.06 -3.64 9.11
CA ILE A 182 2.34 -4.10 9.63
C ILE A 182 2.97 -2.97 10.45
N THR A 183 3.20 -3.27 11.73
CA THR A 183 3.83 -2.37 12.69
C THR A 183 5.34 -2.65 12.82
N GLU A 184 6.07 -1.77 13.48
CA GLU A 184 7.50 -1.99 13.79
C GLU A 184 7.75 -3.32 14.54
N SER A 185 6.85 -3.75 15.42
CA SER A 185 7.01 -5.03 16.13
C SER A 185 6.83 -6.23 15.20
N ASP A 186 5.90 -6.13 14.24
CA ASP A 186 5.68 -7.16 13.23
C ASP A 186 6.91 -7.32 12.32
N ILE A 187 7.50 -6.19 11.88
CA ILE A 187 8.74 -6.19 11.09
C ILE A 187 9.85 -6.94 11.84
N LYS A 188 10.07 -6.62 13.12
CA LYS A 188 11.08 -7.27 13.95
C LYS A 188 10.81 -8.76 14.17
N GLU A 189 9.55 -9.17 14.27
CA GLU A 189 9.19 -10.59 14.37
C GLU A 189 9.54 -11.35 13.08
N ILE A 190 9.13 -10.81 11.93
CA ILE A 190 9.38 -11.43 10.62
C ILE A 190 10.88 -11.54 10.33
N GLN A 191 11.67 -10.55 10.75
CA GLN A 191 13.12 -10.64 10.64
C GLN A 191 13.74 -11.73 11.52
N LYS A 192 13.23 -11.97 12.73
CA LYS A 192 13.68 -13.09 13.56
C LYS A 192 13.39 -14.43 12.89
N ILE A 193 12.27 -14.54 12.18
CA ILE A 193 11.98 -15.71 11.34
C ILE A 193 13.05 -15.86 10.26
N ASN A 194 13.42 -14.78 9.57
CA ASN A 194 14.42 -14.79 8.51
C ASN A 194 15.86 -15.09 8.98
N LYS A 195 16.22 -14.84 10.24
CA LYS A 195 17.54 -15.26 10.76
C LYS A 195 17.63 -16.77 11.02
N ASN A 196 16.48 -17.46 11.09
CA ASN A 196 16.39 -18.89 11.35
C ASN A 196 16.13 -19.66 10.04
N TYR A 197 17.17 -20.10 9.33
CA TYR A 197 17.08 -20.76 8.00
C TYR A 197 16.10 -21.95 7.91
N ILE A 198 15.85 -22.64 9.03
CA ILE A 198 14.95 -23.81 9.05
C ILE A 198 13.48 -23.36 9.12
N GLY A 199 12.73 -23.71 8.07
CA GLY A 199 11.28 -23.57 8.01
C GLY A 199 10.79 -22.14 7.78
N GLN A 200 11.64 -21.23 7.29
CA GLN A 200 11.29 -19.81 7.08
C GLN A 200 10.01 -19.60 6.29
N LYS A 201 9.88 -20.30 5.16
CA LYS A 201 8.68 -20.26 4.31
C LYS A 201 7.42 -20.52 5.13
N LYS A 202 7.38 -21.65 5.84
CA LYS A 202 6.22 -21.99 6.68
C LYS A 202 5.98 -20.93 7.77
N LYS A 203 7.02 -20.45 8.45
CA LYS A 203 6.86 -19.47 9.52
C LYS A 203 6.34 -18.11 9.02
N ILE A 204 6.79 -17.65 7.85
CA ILE A 204 6.26 -16.42 7.22
C ILE A 204 4.81 -16.64 6.78
N LYS A 205 4.48 -17.82 6.26
CA LYS A 205 3.09 -18.23 5.99
C LYS A 205 2.23 -18.09 7.24
N ASP A 206 2.64 -18.79 8.29
CA ASP A 206 1.94 -18.87 9.56
C ASP A 206 1.78 -17.47 10.19
N PHE A 207 2.73 -16.56 9.96
CA PHE A 207 2.63 -15.16 10.37
C PHE A 207 1.46 -14.46 9.66
N PHE A 208 1.43 -14.50 8.32
CA PHE A 208 0.38 -13.82 7.55
C PHE A 208 -1.00 -14.47 7.70
N GLU A 209 -1.07 -15.78 7.89
CA GLU A 209 -2.33 -16.49 8.18
C GLU A 209 -2.92 -16.12 9.55
N LYS A 210 -2.08 -15.74 10.52
CA LYS A 210 -2.53 -15.27 11.84
C LYS A 210 -2.76 -13.77 11.88
N LYS A 211 -2.16 -13.01 10.97
CA LYS A 211 -2.28 -11.56 10.92
C LYS A 211 -3.67 -11.19 10.42
N GLU A 212 -4.34 -10.30 11.14
CA GLU A 212 -5.63 -9.76 10.68
C GLU A 212 -5.47 -9.03 9.35
N LYS A 213 -6.32 -9.37 8.40
CA LYS A 213 -6.48 -8.68 7.12
C LYS A 213 -7.73 -7.81 7.17
N TYR A 214 -7.57 -6.54 6.86
CA TYR A 214 -8.68 -5.60 6.75
C TYR A 214 -9.22 -5.64 5.32
N HIS A 215 -10.40 -6.22 5.13
CA HIS A 215 -11.03 -6.36 3.81
C HIS A 215 -11.71 -5.07 3.36
N TYR A 216 -11.49 -4.69 2.12
CA TYR A 216 -12.21 -3.60 1.45
C TYR A 216 -13.68 -3.98 1.29
N LYS A 217 -14.59 -3.01 1.45
CA LYS A 217 -16.03 -3.24 1.27
C LYS A 217 -16.41 -3.08 -0.20
N ASN A 218 -15.83 -2.09 -0.86
CA ASN A 218 -16.09 -1.75 -2.26
C ASN A 218 -14.98 -2.21 -3.22
N GLY A 219 -13.96 -2.92 -2.71
CA GLY A 219 -12.89 -3.51 -3.50
C GLY A 219 -13.35 -4.74 -4.32
N PRO A 220 -12.39 -5.48 -4.93
CA PRO A 220 -10.96 -5.27 -4.86
C PRO A 220 -10.49 -4.06 -5.69
N TYR A 221 -9.46 -3.38 -5.20
CA TYR A 221 -8.90 -2.19 -5.82
C TYR A 221 -7.61 -2.48 -6.57
N GLY A 222 -7.35 -1.73 -7.64
CA GLY A 222 -6.21 -1.90 -8.54
C GLY A 222 -6.64 -1.97 -10.00
N SER A 223 -5.75 -1.55 -10.89
CA SER A 223 -5.95 -1.45 -12.35
C SER A 223 -5.40 -2.65 -13.14
N GLY A 224 -4.71 -3.57 -12.47
CA GLY A 224 -4.18 -4.81 -13.03
C GLY A 224 -5.16 -5.98 -12.95
N ILE A 225 -4.63 -7.18 -13.15
CA ILE A 225 -5.36 -8.44 -13.02
C ILE A 225 -5.03 -9.04 -11.64
N PRO A 226 -6.00 -9.66 -10.93
CA PRO A 226 -5.70 -10.43 -9.73
C PRO A 226 -4.66 -11.52 -10.01
N TYR A 227 -3.82 -11.82 -9.04
CA TYR A 227 -2.97 -12.99 -9.09
C TYR A 227 -3.81 -14.26 -9.00
N ASN A 228 -3.65 -15.13 -10.00
CA ASN A 228 -4.19 -16.48 -9.98
C ASN A 228 -3.03 -17.49 -10.08
N PRO A 229 -2.73 -18.25 -9.01
CA PRO A 229 -1.66 -19.24 -9.03
C PRO A 229 -1.92 -20.38 -10.02
N ALA A 230 -3.17 -20.64 -10.42
CA ALA A 230 -3.52 -21.70 -11.37
C ALA A 230 -3.30 -21.31 -12.85
N MET A 231 -2.95 -20.06 -13.13
CA MET A 231 -2.71 -19.54 -14.48
C MET A 231 -1.22 -19.32 -14.79
N ASN A 232 -0.30 -19.83 -13.96
CA ASN A 232 1.15 -19.76 -14.15
C ASN A 232 1.79 -21.14 -14.25
#